data_AF-A0A9R0PZK4-F1
#
_entry.id   AF-A0A9R0PZK4-F1
#
_cell.length_a   1.000
_cell.length_b   1.000
_cell.length_c   1.000
_cell.angle_alpha   90.00
_cell.angle_beta   90.00
_cell.angle_gamma   90.00
#
_symmetry.space_group_name_H-M   'P 1'
#
loop_
_entity.id
_entity.type
_entity.pdbx_description
1 polymer ?
#
loop_
_entity_poly.entity_id
_entity_poly.type
_entity_poly.pdbx_seq_one_letter_code
_entity_poly.pdbx_strand_id
1 'polypeptide(L)'
;MLDERQLINKLHEFLENKRYLVIIDDIWDENLWEGINLAFSNRNNLGSRLITTTRIVSVSNSCCSSANDSIYEMKPLSTDDSRKLFHKRIFPDKSGCQNEFEQVSKDILKKCGGVPLAIITIASALASGQHVKPKREWDILLQSIGSGLTEDNSLEEMRRILSFSYYNLPPHLKTCLLYLCIYPEDRKIYRDRLIWKWVAEGFVHHGDQGTSLFLVGLNYFNQLINRSMIQPIYDQDHQAKPLTNIMSMSRVRSITIFPPAVSIMPSLPMFEVLRVLDLSDCNLGKSSSLQLNLKGVGHLIHLRYLGLSESDIH
;
A
#
# COMPACT_ATOMS: atom_id res chain seq x y z
N MET A 1 14.66 -30.79 -11.06
CA MET A 1 15.13 -29.57 -10.37
C MET A 1 16.60 -29.39 -10.71
N LEU A 2 17.04 -28.18 -11.01
CA LEU A 2 18.47 -27.88 -11.13
C LEU A 2 19.07 -27.90 -9.72
N ASP A 3 20.31 -28.36 -9.58
CA ASP A 3 21.05 -28.20 -8.33
C ASP A 3 21.58 -26.76 -8.16
N GLU A 4 22.05 -26.43 -6.96
CA GLU A 4 22.55 -25.09 -6.61
C GLU A 4 23.67 -24.61 -7.55
N ARG A 5 24.62 -25.49 -7.88
CA ARG A 5 25.75 -25.16 -8.76
C ARG A 5 25.29 -24.88 -10.19
N GLN A 6 24.33 -25.65 -10.68
CA GLN A 6 23.72 -25.41 -11.98
C GLN A 6 22.97 -24.08 -12.04
N LEU A 7 22.30 -23.67 -10.96
CA LEU A 7 21.65 -22.37 -10.87
C LEU A 7 22.66 -21.21 -10.87
N ILE A 8 23.74 -21.34 -10.10
CA ILE A 8 24.84 -20.37 -10.05
C ILE A 8 25.45 -20.18 -11.45
N ASN A 9 25.80 -21.27 -12.13
CA ASN A 9 26.40 -21.21 -13.46
C ASN A 9 25.47 -20.55 -14.49
N LYS A 10 24.17 -20.88 -14.47
CA LYS A 10 23.19 -20.22 -15.33
C LYS A 10 23.08 -18.73 -15.05
N LEU A 11 23.16 -18.32 -13.79
CA LEU A 11 23.14 -16.91 -13.44
C LEU A 11 24.40 -16.20 -13.92
N HIS A 12 25.58 -16.84 -13.79
CA HIS A 12 26.84 -16.31 -14.32
C HIS A 12 26.76 -16.10 -15.83
N GLU A 13 26.35 -17.11 -16.60
CA GLU A 13 26.15 -17.01 -18.05
C GLU A 13 25.15 -15.91 -18.41
N PHE A 14 24.05 -15.81 -17.65
CA PHE A 14 23.02 -14.80 -17.92
C PHE A 14 23.50 -13.37 -17.65
N LEU A 15 24.31 -13.16 -16.62
CA LEU A 15 24.83 -11.85 -16.21
C LEU A 15 26.15 -11.48 -16.90
N GLU A 16 26.76 -12.43 -17.62
CA GLU A 16 28.00 -12.21 -18.35
C GLU A 16 27.87 -11.01 -19.30
N ASN A 17 28.86 -10.11 -19.24
CA ASN A 17 28.93 -8.89 -20.05
C ASN A 17 27.71 -7.94 -19.91
N LYS A 18 26.93 -8.04 -18.83
CA LYS A 18 25.81 -7.13 -18.55
C LYS A 18 26.06 -6.31 -17.29
N ARG A 19 25.73 -5.02 -17.35
CA ARG A 19 25.60 -4.21 -16.14
C ARG A 19 24.28 -4.54 -15.47
N TYR A 20 24.31 -4.88 -14.18
CA TYR A 20 23.10 -5.19 -13.41
C TYR A 20 23.00 -4.41 -12.11
N LEU A 21 21.76 -4.20 -11.66
CA LEU A 21 21.42 -3.77 -10.31
C LEU A 21 20.46 -4.80 -9.75
N VAL A 22 20.87 -5.49 -8.68
CA VAL A 22 20.06 -6.51 -8.03
C VAL A 22 19.81 -6.09 -6.59
N ILE A 23 18.56 -6.23 -6.14
CA ILE A 23 18.15 -5.95 -4.76
C ILE A 23 17.75 -7.28 -4.14
N ILE A 24 18.42 -7.66 -3.05
CA ILE A 24 18.10 -8.85 -2.28
C ILE A 24 17.56 -8.37 -0.94
N ASP A 25 16.26 -8.53 -0.77
CA ASP A 25 15.55 -8.05 0.39
C ASP A 25 15.57 -9.10 1.51
N ASP A 26 15.67 -8.63 2.74
CA ASP A 26 15.49 -9.36 3.99
C ASP A 26 16.36 -10.64 4.11
N ILE A 27 17.67 -10.46 4.25
CA ILE A 27 18.63 -11.56 4.50
C ILE A 27 18.75 -11.82 6.01
N TRP A 28 18.55 -13.07 6.43
CA TRP A 28 18.50 -13.45 7.85
C TRP A 28 19.73 -14.24 8.34
N ASP A 29 20.50 -14.83 7.44
CA ASP A 29 21.57 -15.78 7.80
C ASP A 29 22.84 -15.53 6.97
N GLU A 30 23.99 -15.59 7.64
CA GLU A 30 25.29 -15.34 7.03
C GLU A 30 25.70 -16.47 6.07
N ASN A 31 25.41 -17.73 6.40
CA ASN A 31 25.75 -18.86 5.55
C ASN A 31 24.89 -18.88 4.27
N LEU A 32 23.61 -18.52 4.39
CA LEU A 32 22.72 -18.33 3.25
C LEU A 32 23.29 -17.26 2.30
N TRP A 33 23.78 -16.14 2.87
CA TRP A 33 24.41 -15.09 2.08
C TRP A 33 25.68 -15.59 1.37
N GLU A 34 26.53 -16.38 2.02
CA GLU A 34 27.73 -16.94 1.37
C GLU A 34 27.38 -17.71 0.09
N GLY A 35 26.36 -18.56 0.14
CA GLY A 35 25.88 -19.30 -1.04
C GLY A 35 25.34 -18.38 -2.14
N ILE A 36 24.54 -17.38 -1.77
CA ILE A 36 24.00 -16.39 -2.73
C ILE A 36 25.13 -15.58 -3.37
N ASN A 37 26.13 -15.17 -2.59
CA ASN A 37 27.25 -14.35 -3.05
C ASN A 37 28.11 -15.06 -4.11
N LEU A 38 28.20 -16.40 -4.07
CA LEU A 38 28.85 -17.19 -5.13
C LEU A 38 28.22 -16.93 -6.50
N ALA A 39 26.90 -16.70 -6.55
CA ALA A 39 26.18 -16.40 -7.78
C ALA A 39 26.54 -15.01 -8.38
N PHE A 40 27.13 -14.11 -7.60
CA PHE A 40 27.51 -12.76 -8.01
C PHE A 40 29.03 -12.50 -7.94
N SER A 41 29.81 -13.53 -7.60
CA SER A 41 31.27 -13.43 -7.43
C SER A 41 32.03 -13.19 -8.74
N ASN A 42 31.44 -13.48 -9.89
CA ASN A 42 32.02 -13.16 -11.20
C ASN A 42 31.86 -11.66 -11.51
N ARG A 43 32.67 -10.84 -10.83
CA ARG A 43 32.63 -9.38 -10.95
C ARG A 43 32.95 -8.96 -12.38
N ASN A 44 31.99 -8.35 -13.06
CA ASN A 44 32.26 -7.63 -14.30
C ASN A 44 32.64 -6.17 -14.00
N ASN A 45 33.53 -5.60 -14.82
CA ASN A 45 33.97 -4.21 -14.67
C ASN A 45 32.97 -3.21 -15.30
N LEU A 46 31.68 -3.58 -15.39
CA LEU A 46 30.64 -2.78 -16.06
C LEU A 46 29.85 -1.90 -15.08
N GLY A 47 30.29 -1.81 -13.82
CA GLY A 47 29.63 -0.98 -12.81
C GLY A 47 28.33 -1.59 -12.28
N SER A 48 28.30 -2.92 -12.17
CA SER A 48 27.19 -3.67 -11.55
C SER A 48 27.14 -3.44 -10.04
N ARG A 49 25.93 -3.46 -9.45
CA ARG A 49 25.72 -3.22 -8.03
C ARG A 49 24.73 -4.20 -7.43
N LEU A 50 24.97 -4.52 -6.17
CA LEU A 50 24.04 -5.25 -5.32
C LEU A 50 23.61 -4.35 -4.17
N ILE A 51 22.33 -4.40 -3.84
CA ILE A 51 21.79 -3.80 -2.62
C ILE A 51 21.16 -4.92 -1.81
N THR A 52 21.63 -5.11 -0.59
CA THR A 52 21.07 -6.09 0.34
C THR A 52 20.40 -5.35 1.50
N THR A 53 19.27 -5.84 1.98
CA THR A 53 18.65 -5.35 3.22
C THR A 53 18.66 -6.46 4.28
N THR A 54 18.86 -6.09 5.53
CA THR A 54 18.80 -7.01 6.67
C THR A 54 18.52 -6.22 7.94
N ARG A 55 17.95 -6.91 8.93
CA ARG A 55 17.75 -6.39 10.29
C ARG A 55 18.91 -6.75 11.22
N ILE A 56 19.88 -7.54 10.75
CA ILE A 56 20.94 -8.14 11.57
C ILE A 56 22.28 -7.52 11.18
N VAL A 57 22.92 -6.87 12.15
CA VAL A 57 24.20 -6.16 11.94
C VAL A 57 25.32 -7.11 11.52
N SER A 58 25.37 -8.33 12.05
CA SER A 58 26.40 -9.30 11.67
C SER A 58 26.24 -9.75 10.21
N VAL A 59 25.00 -9.96 9.75
CA VAL A 59 24.69 -10.24 8.33
C VAL A 59 25.10 -9.09 7.42
N SER A 60 24.82 -7.83 7.78
CA SER A 60 25.21 -6.70 6.94
C SER A 60 26.73 -6.55 6.81
N ASN A 61 27.48 -6.87 7.87
CA ASN A 61 28.94 -6.95 7.84
C ASN A 61 29.42 -8.08 6.91
N SER A 62 28.77 -9.25 6.94
CA SER A 62 29.08 -10.35 6.01
C SER A 62 28.81 -9.98 4.54
N CYS A 63 27.73 -9.23 4.27
CA CYS A 63 27.39 -8.71 2.94
C CYS A 63 28.42 -7.73 2.35
N CYS A 64 29.17 -7.01 3.21
CA CYS A 64 30.10 -5.96 2.78
C CYS A 64 31.55 -6.39 3.00
N SER A 65 32.03 -7.38 2.24
CA SER A 65 33.37 -7.95 2.42
C SER A 65 34.48 -7.21 1.67
N SER A 66 34.18 -6.26 0.78
CA SER A 66 35.17 -5.56 -0.04
C SER A 66 35.27 -4.06 0.27
N ALA A 67 36.45 -3.47 0.01
CA ALA A 67 36.76 -2.09 0.37
C ALA A 67 35.86 -1.02 -0.29
N ASN A 68 35.14 -1.39 -1.35
CA ASN A 68 34.21 -0.50 -2.06
C ASN A 68 32.75 -0.69 -1.62
N ASP A 69 32.48 -1.62 -0.70
CA ASP A 69 31.15 -1.86 -0.19
C ASP A 69 30.82 -0.85 0.92
N SER A 70 29.52 -0.59 1.10
CA SER A 70 29.07 0.40 2.07
C SER A 70 27.83 -0.10 2.80
N ILE A 71 27.90 -0.10 4.13
CA ILE A 71 26.74 -0.36 4.98
C ILE A 71 26.04 0.98 5.22
N TYR A 72 24.75 1.02 4.90
CA TYR A 72 23.89 2.15 5.24
C TYR A 72 22.97 1.75 6.40
N GLU A 73 23.21 2.31 7.56
CA GLU A 73 22.34 2.13 8.72
C GLU A 73 21.10 3.03 8.59
N MET A 74 19.92 2.40 8.54
CA MET A 74 18.64 3.10 8.42
C MET A 74 18.36 3.90 9.68
N LYS A 75 18.36 5.24 9.56
CA LYS A 75 18.07 6.14 10.68
C LYS A 75 16.57 6.29 10.91
N PRO A 76 16.13 6.49 12.16
CA PRO A 76 14.77 6.90 12.47
C PRO A 76 14.40 8.21 11.77
N LEU A 77 13.10 8.43 11.56
CA LEU A 77 12.62 9.70 11.02
C LEU A 77 12.92 10.86 11.97
N SER A 78 13.20 12.02 11.38
CA SER A 78 13.28 13.27 12.14
C SER A 78 11.95 13.57 12.85
N THR A 79 11.99 14.38 13.91
CA THR A 79 10.77 14.83 14.60
C THR A 79 9.78 15.50 13.64
N ASP A 80 10.29 16.29 12.69
CA ASP A 80 9.47 16.99 11.71
C ASP A 80 8.82 16.04 10.71
N ASP A 81 9.56 15.07 10.19
CA ASP A 81 9.02 14.11 9.22
C ASP A 81 8.08 13.11 9.89
N SER A 82 8.37 12.72 11.14
CA SER A 82 7.47 11.93 11.98
C SER A 82 6.14 12.64 12.19
N ARG A 83 6.18 13.94 12.51
CA ARG A 83 4.99 14.78 12.67
C ARG A 83 4.22 14.93 11.37
N LYS A 84 4.91 15.19 10.24
CA LYS A 84 4.27 15.25 8.92
C LYS A 84 3.57 13.95 8.57
N LEU A 85 4.23 12.80 8.79
CA LEU A 85 3.68 11.48 8.50
C LEU A 85 2.44 11.18 9.35
N PHE A 86 2.53 11.46 10.65
CA PHE A 86 1.44 11.26 11.61
C PHE A 86 0.22 12.12 11.28
N HIS A 87 0.40 13.44 11.11
CA HIS A 87 -0.70 14.35 10.81
C HIS A 87 -1.32 14.09 9.45
N LYS A 88 -0.52 13.77 8.41
CA LYS A 88 -1.04 13.45 7.08
C LYS A 88 -2.01 12.27 7.09
N ARG A 89 -1.84 11.33 8.02
CA ARG A 89 -2.71 10.16 8.16
C ARG A 89 -3.99 10.47 8.94
N ILE A 90 -3.93 11.32 9.96
CA ILE A 90 -5.08 11.65 10.83
C ILE A 90 -5.94 12.77 10.25
N PHE A 91 -5.30 13.80 9.70
CA PHE A 91 -5.92 15.02 9.17
C PHE A 91 -5.62 15.12 7.66
N PRO A 92 -6.33 14.36 6.81
CA PRO A 92 -6.10 14.36 5.36
C PRO A 92 -6.45 15.72 4.73
N ASP A 93 -7.40 16.45 5.31
CA ASP A 93 -7.70 17.83 4.95
C ASP A 93 -6.67 18.77 5.61
N LYS A 94 -6.24 19.81 4.88
CA LYS A 94 -5.20 20.77 5.33
C LYS A 94 -5.60 21.62 6.55
N SER A 95 -6.64 21.26 7.29
CA SER A 95 -7.09 21.95 8.50
C SER A 95 -6.06 21.89 9.64
N GLY A 96 -5.02 21.07 9.51
CA GLY A 96 -3.96 20.96 10.52
C GLY A 96 -4.44 20.27 11.80
N CYS A 97 -3.50 20.07 12.73
CA CYS A 97 -3.78 19.53 14.05
C CYS A 97 -4.47 20.63 14.89
N GLN A 98 -5.63 20.34 15.47
CA GLN A 98 -6.25 21.27 16.42
C GLN A 98 -5.37 21.39 17.66
N ASN A 99 -5.25 22.59 18.24
CA ASN A 99 -4.38 22.88 19.39
C ASN A 99 -4.56 21.91 20.57
N GLU A 100 -5.74 21.32 20.72
CA GLU A 100 -6.03 20.36 21.79
C GLU A 100 -5.24 19.05 21.69
N PHE A 101 -4.81 18.64 20.48
CA PHE A 101 -4.08 17.40 20.22
C PHE A 101 -2.56 17.60 20.13
N GLU A 102 -2.06 18.83 20.10
CA GLU A 102 -0.64 19.12 19.84
C GLU A 102 0.30 18.47 20.87
N GLN A 103 -0.04 18.57 22.17
CA GLN A 103 0.80 18.00 23.23
C GLN A 103 0.78 16.47 23.23
N VAL A 104 -0.42 15.86 23.21
CA VAL A 104 -0.55 14.40 23.18
C VAL A 104 0.06 13.80 21.90
N SER A 105 0.00 14.50 20.77
CA SER A 105 0.67 14.10 19.52
C SER A 105 2.19 14.06 19.70
N LYS A 106 2.79 15.08 20.34
CA LYS A 106 4.24 15.12 20.61
C LYS A 106 4.66 13.97 21.53
N ASP A 107 3.88 13.69 22.56
CA ASP A 107 4.19 12.63 23.52
C ASP A 107 4.08 11.24 22.88
N ILE A 108 3.06 11.01 22.04
CA ILE A 108 2.92 9.79 21.23
C ILE A 108 4.11 9.65 20.27
N LEU A 109 4.44 10.70 19.52
CA LEU A 109 5.56 10.67 18.56
C LEU A 109 6.90 10.39 19.22
N LYS A 110 7.11 10.93 20.43
CA LYS A 110 8.28 10.62 21.25
C LYS A 110 8.35 9.13 21.58
N LYS A 111 7.23 8.51 21.96
CA LYS A 111 7.16 7.05 22.20
C LYS A 111 7.32 6.22 20.93
N CYS A 112 6.99 6.75 19.75
CA CYS A 112 7.22 6.06 18.48
C CYS A 112 8.69 6.01 18.06
N GLY A 113 9.58 6.80 18.68
CA GLY A 113 11.03 6.76 18.40
C GLY A 113 11.41 7.03 16.94
N GLY A 114 10.56 7.71 16.16
CA GLY A 114 10.80 7.95 14.73
C GLY A 114 10.59 6.73 13.82
N VAL A 115 10.05 5.62 14.33
CA VAL A 115 9.79 4.40 13.54
C VAL A 115 8.55 4.59 12.66
N PRO A 116 8.67 4.60 11.31
CA PRO A 116 7.55 4.90 10.42
C PRO A 116 6.34 3.98 10.61
N LEU A 117 6.57 2.68 10.79
CA LEU A 117 5.52 1.69 10.97
C LEU A 117 4.70 1.95 12.24
N ALA A 118 5.37 2.28 13.35
CA ALA A 118 4.71 2.62 14.61
C ALA A 118 3.85 3.88 14.48
N ILE A 119 4.41 4.92 13.86
CA ILE A 119 3.73 6.19 13.59
C ILE A 119 2.48 5.97 12.77
N ILE A 120 2.59 5.25 11.64
CA ILE A 120 1.46 4.98 10.74
C ILE A 120 0.41 4.10 11.44
N THR A 121 0.83 3.11 12.20
CA THR A 121 -0.07 2.20 12.93
C THR A 121 -0.93 2.97 13.93
N ILE A 122 -0.31 3.80 14.77
CA ILE A 122 -1.01 4.60 15.77
C ILE A 122 -1.90 5.65 15.10
N ALA A 123 -1.37 6.36 14.10
CA ALA A 123 -2.13 7.36 13.36
C ALA A 123 -3.38 6.74 12.71
N SER A 124 -3.26 5.54 12.15
CA SER A 124 -4.38 4.83 11.53
C SER A 124 -5.41 4.35 12.55
N ALA A 125 -4.98 3.97 13.75
CA ALA A 125 -5.90 3.63 14.84
C ALA A 125 -6.71 4.86 15.30
N LEU A 126 -6.08 6.04 15.37
CA LEU A 126 -6.71 7.31 15.75
C LEU A 126 -7.62 7.91 14.67
N ALA A 127 -7.41 7.54 13.40
CA ALA A 127 -8.21 7.99 12.25
C ALA A 127 -9.44 7.11 11.93
N SER A 128 -9.76 6.13 12.78
CA SER A 128 -10.75 5.10 12.51
C SER A 128 -12.19 5.63 12.37
N GLY A 129 -12.72 5.65 11.15
CA GLY A 129 -14.16 5.80 10.85
C GLY A 129 -14.57 7.19 10.33
N GLN A 130 -13.77 7.78 9.44
CA GLN A 130 -13.97 9.13 8.85
C GLN A 130 -13.89 10.31 9.84
N HIS A 131 -13.79 10.04 11.14
CA HIS A 131 -13.63 11.06 12.16
C HIS A 131 -12.43 10.79 13.06
N VAL A 132 -11.75 11.86 13.45
CA VAL A 132 -10.67 11.82 14.44
C VAL A 132 -11.26 11.44 15.79
N LYS A 133 -10.61 10.49 16.48
CA LYS A 133 -11.03 10.06 17.81
C LYS A 133 -10.93 11.21 18.82
N PRO A 134 -11.86 11.28 19.80
CA PRO A 134 -11.83 12.32 20.83
C PRO A 134 -10.56 12.21 21.68
N LYS A 135 -10.10 13.32 22.27
CA LYS A 135 -8.85 13.41 23.03
C LYS A 135 -8.66 12.32 24.10
N ARG A 136 -9.72 11.92 24.79
CA ARG A 136 -9.68 10.83 25.78
C ARG A 136 -9.09 9.52 25.21
N GLU A 137 -9.40 9.19 23.97
CA GLU A 137 -8.88 7.98 23.31
C GLU A 137 -7.38 8.10 23.02
N TRP A 138 -6.89 9.32 22.73
CA TRP A 138 -5.47 9.58 22.55
C TRP A 138 -4.71 9.42 23.86
N ASP A 139 -5.28 9.87 24.97
CA ASP A 139 -4.67 9.74 26.30
C ASP A 139 -4.61 8.26 26.73
N ILE A 140 -5.69 7.49 26.51
CA ILE A 140 -5.71 6.04 26.75
C ILE A 140 -4.65 5.34 25.90
N LEU A 141 -4.56 5.69 24.62
CA LEU A 141 -3.55 5.15 23.72
C LEU A 141 -2.14 5.45 24.23
N LEU A 142 -1.86 6.71 24.58
CA LEU A 142 -0.56 7.14 25.09
C LEU A 142 -0.16 6.36 26.36
N GLN A 143 -1.12 6.07 27.25
CA GLN A 143 -0.91 5.27 28.46
C GLN A 143 -0.65 3.79 28.15
N SER A 144 -1.24 3.26 27.07
CA SER A 144 -1.08 1.86 26.67
C SER A 144 0.26 1.55 26.01
N ILE A 145 0.90 2.55 25.39
CA ILE A 145 2.28 2.43 24.91
C ILE A 145 3.18 2.50 26.16
N GLY A 146 4.12 1.56 26.31
CA GLY A 146 4.97 1.47 27.49
C GLY A 146 5.98 2.62 27.58
N SER A 147 7.27 2.28 27.73
CA SER A 147 8.34 3.29 27.71
C SER A 147 8.60 3.85 26.31
N GLY A 148 8.01 3.27 25.27
CA GLY A 148 8.23 3.64 23.86
C GLY A 148 9.38 2.85 23.23
N LEU A 149 9.50 3.00 21.91
CA LEU A 149 10.48 2.28 21.08
C LEU A 149 11.90 2.82 21.33
N THR A 150 12.64 2.15 22.21
CA THR A 150 14.09 2.33 22.41
C THR A 150 14.84 1.10 21.89
N GLU A 151 16.17 1.19 21.75
CA GLU A 151 16.99 0.10 21.18
C GLU A 151 16.77 -1.24 21.91
N ASP A 152 16.75 -1.23 23.24
CA ASP A 152 16.69 -2.44 24.09
C ASP A 152 15.32 -3.13 24.18
N ASN A 153 14.23 -2.44 23.82
CA ASN A 153 12.85 -2.94 24.02
C ASN A 153 11.97 -2.85 22.76
N SER A 154 12.57 -2.52 21.61
CA SER A 154 11.89 -2.17 20.37
C SER A 154 10.86 -3.21 19.91
N LEU A 155 11.18 -4.50 19.99
CA LEU A 155 10.27 -5.57 19.56
C LEU A 155 9.04 -5.72 20.46
N GLU A 156 9.22 -5.63 21.78
CA GLU A 156 8.10 -5.76 22.72
C GLU A 156 7.15 -4.56 22.61
N GLU A 157 7.71 -3.36 22.54
CA GLU A 157 6.92 -2.14 22.38
C GLU A 157 6.22 -2.08 21.01
N MET A 158 6.86 -2.56 19.93
CA MET A 158 6.20 -2.69 18.63
C MET A 158 5.05 -3.69 18.69
N ARG A 159 5.21 -4.82 19.39
CA ARG A 159 4.11 -5.78 19.63
C ARG A 159 2.96 -5.14 20.40
N ARG A 160 3.23 -4.30 21.41
CA ARG A 160 2.19 -3.55 22.15
C ARG A 160 1.43 -2.60 21.22
N ILE A 161 2.14 -1.85 20.37
CA ILE A 161 1.54 -0.93 19.39
C ILE A 161 0.65 -1.67 18.39
N LEU A 162 1.13 -2.77 17.80
CA LEU A 162 0.35 -3.59 16.86
C LEU A 162 -0.86 -4.23 17.55
N SER A 163 -0.68 -4.71 18.78
CA SER A 163 -1.75 -5.30 19.58
C SER A 163 -2.87 -4.29 19.85
N PHE A 164 -2.53 -3.05 20.17
CA PHE A 164 -3.52 -1.99 20.35
C PHE A 164 -4.37 -1.79 19.08
N SER A 165 -3.73 -1.71 17.91
CA SER A 165 -4.45 -1.61 16.63
C SER A 165 -5.35 -2.82 16.37
N TYR A 166 -4.91 -4.02 16.73
CA TYR A 166 -5.71 -5.24 16.62
C TYR A 166 -6.91 -5.23 17.56
N TYR A 167 -6.74 -4.93 18.85
CA TYR A 167 -7.82 -4.98 19.83
C TYR A 167 -8.93 -3.97 19.53
N ASN A 168 -8.59 -2.83 18.90
CA ASN A 168 -9.55 -1.82 18.46
C ASN A 168 -10.29 -2.17 17.16
N LEU A 169 -10.00 -3.31 16.52
CA LEU A 169 -10.77 -3.76 15.36
C LEU A 169 -12.16 -4.28 15.78
N PRO A 170 -13.21 -3.98 14.99
CA PRO A 170 -14.48 -4.69 15.07
C PRO A 170 -14.30 -6.22 14.90
N PRO A 171 -15.15 -7.06 15.53
CA PRO A 171 -15.01 -8.51 15.51
C PRO A 171 -14.94 -9.14 14.10
N HIS A 172 -15.72 -8.63 13.15
CA HIS A 172 -15.71 -9.12 11.77
C HIS A 172 -14.38 -8.84 11.07
N LEU A 173 -13.74 -7.68 11.32
CA LEU A 173 -12.43 -7.36 10.77
C LEU A 173 -11.31 -8.19 11.42
N LYS A 174 -11.40 -8.47 12.73
CA LYS A 174 -10.45 -9.36 13.43
C LYS A 174 -10.43 -10.74 12.78
N THR A 175 -11.61 -11.31 12.54
CA THR A 175 -11.76 -12.63 11.91
C THR A 175 -11.15 -12.64 10.50
N CYS A 176 -11.46 -11.63 9.68
CA CYS A 176 -10.90 -11.49 8.33
C CYS A 176 -9.37 -11.33 8.34
N LEU A 177 -8.83 -10.56 9.29
CA LEU A 177 -7.39 -10.35 9.46
C LEU A 177 -6.68 -11.63 9.89
N LEU A 178 -7.20 -12.35 10.89
CA LEU A 178 -6.62 -13.61 11.37
C LEU A 178 -6.60 -14.70 10.29
N TYR A 179 -7.56 -14.67 9.36
CA TYR A 179 -7.54 -15.60 8.22
C TYR A 179 -6.29 -15.45 7.34
N LEU A 180 -5.60 -14.31 7.38
CA LEU A 180 -4.35 -14.14 6.63
C LEU A 180 -3.20 -15.01 7.16
N CYS A 181 -3.29 -15.52 8.39
CA CYS A 181 -2.26 -16.40 8.97
C CYS A 181 -2.13 -17.75 8.25
N ILE A 182 -3.05 -18.11 7.36
CA ILE A 182 -2.93 -19.33 6.54
C ILE A 182 -1.94 -19.19 5.38
N TYR A 183 -1.57 -17.96 5.04
CA TYR A 183 -0.65 -17.69 3.94
C TYR A 183 0.80 -17.74 4.44
N PRO A 184 1.72 -18.36 3.68
CA PRO A 184 3.14 -18.27 3.95
C PRO A 184 3.65 -16.82 4.00
N GLU A 185 4.77 -16.63 4.68
CA GLU A 185 5.51 -15.37 4.72
C GLU A 185 5.82 -14.86 3.29
N ASP A 186 5.74 -13.54 3.13
CA ASP A 186 5.97 -12.77 1.89
C ASP A 186 5.18 -13.22 0.64
N ARG A 187 4.12 -14.01 0.84
CA ARG A 187 3.29 -14.45 -0.28
C ARG A 187 2.38 -13.33 -0.77
N LYS A 188 2.38 -13.10 -2.09
CA LYS A 188 1.38 -12.26 -2.75
C LYS A 188 -0.03 -12.85 -2.57
N ILE A 189 -0.94 -12.07 -1.99
CA ILE A 189 -2.34 -12.45 -1.79
C ILE A 189 -3.23 -11.65 -2.74
N TYR A 190 -3.91 -12.34 -3.65
CA TYR A 190 -4.85 -11.71 -4.58
C TYR A 190 -6.12 -11.25 -3.85
N ARG A 191 -6.40 -9.94 -3.90
CA ARG A 191 -7.54 -9.29 -3.22
C ARG A 191 -8.86 -10.02 -3.44
N ASP A 192 -9.26 -10.19 -4.70
CA ASP A 192 -10.60 -10.71 -5.02
C ASP A 192 -10.74 -12.17 -4.56
N ARG A 193 -9.67 -12.96 -4.65
CA ARG A 193 -9.63 -14.34 -4.14
C ARG A 193 -9.74 -14.39 -2.62
N LEU A 194 -9.07 -13.48 -1.91
CA LEU A 194 -9.16 -13.37 -0.46
C LEU A 194 -10.59 -12.99 -0.02
N ILE A 195 -11.21 -12.03 -0.68
CA ILE A 195 -12.59 -11.61 -0.39
C ILE A 195 -13.55 -12.79 -0.59
N TRP A 196 -13.45 -13.51 -1.70
CA TRP A 196 -14.28 -14.69 -1.93
C TRP A 196 -14.07 -15.79 -0.90
N LYS A 197 -12.84 -15.96 -0.39
CA LYS A 197 -12.58 -16.87 0.73
C LYS A 197 -13.28 -16.41 2.00
N TRP A 198 -13.19 -15.14 2.39
CA TRP A 198 -13.93 -14.63 3.54
C TRP A 198 -15.45 -14.82 3.42
N VAL A 199 -16.00 -14.67 2.21
CA VAL A 199 -17.42 -14.96 1.93
C VAL A 199 -17.72 -16.45 2.10
N ALA A 200 -16.90 -17.34 1.53
CA ALA A 200 -17.09 -18.78 1.62
C ALA A 200 -16.99 -19.33 3.06
N GLU A 201 -16.12 -18.74 3.88
CA GLU A 201 -15.97 -19.07 5.31
C GLU A 201 -17.09 -18.47 6.18
N GLY A 202 -18.01 -17.69 5.60
CA GLY A 202 -19.12 -17.05 6.32
C GLY A 202 -18.71 -15.86 7.20
N PHE A 203 -17.53 -15.28 7.00
CA PHE A 203 -17.09 -14.11 7.78
C PHE A 203 -17.80 -12.82 7.37
N VAL A 204 -18.29 -12.79 6.12
CA VAL A 204 -19.01 -11.65 5.55
C VAL A 204 -20.50 -11.92 5.63
N HIS A 205 -21.20 -11.08 6.39
CA HIS A 205 -22.63 -11.20 6.61
C HIS A 205 -23.39 -10.25 5.68
N HIS A 206 -24.60 -10.63 5.26
CA HIS A 206 -25.48 -9.72 4.55
C HIS A 206 -25.81 -8.52 5.45
N GLY A 207 -25.66 -7.31 4.89
CA GLY A 207 -26.24 -6.10 5.46
C GLY A 207 -27.73 -6.02 5.09
N ASP A 208 -28.14 -4.88 4.54
CA ASP A 208 -29.50 -4.67 4.05
C ASP A 208 -29.82 -5.50 2.80
N GLN A 209 -31.11 -5.76 2.57
CA GLN A 209 -31.62 -6.57 1.45
C GLN A 209 -31.06 -6.07 0.10
N GLY A 210 -30.36 -6.95 -0.63
CA GLY A 210 -29.82 -6.67 -1.96
C GLY A 210 -28.32 -6.31 -2.03
N THR A 211 -27.63 -6.20 -0.89
CA THR A 211 -26.18 -5.89 -0.90
C THR A 211 -25.34 -7.12 -1.27
N SER A 212 -24.48 -6.99 -2.28
CA SER A 212 -23.52 -8.04 -2.67
C SER A 212 -22.53 -8.34 -1.55
N LEU A 213 -22.41 -9.60 -1.15
CA LEU A 213 -21.44 -10.06 -0.14
C LEU A 213 -20.00 -9.71 -0.55
N PHE A 214 -19.70 -9.73 -1.85
CA PHE A 214 -18.38 -9.31 -2.33
C PHE A 214 -18.11 -7.83 -2.02
N LEU A 215 -19.09 -6.94 -2.18
CA LEU A 215 -18.93 -5.52 -1.88
C LEU A 215 -18.77 -5.28 -0.37
N VAL A 216 -19.47 -6.03 0.47
CA VAL A 216 -19.29 -5.99 1.93
C VAL A 216 -17.87 -6.45 2.30
N GLY A 217 -17.41 -7.56 1.72
CA GLY A 217 -16.05 -8.06 1.94
C GLY A 217 -14.97 -7.11 1.41
N LEU A 218 -15.20 -6.45 0.28
CA LEU A 218 -14.33 -5.40 -0.26
C LEU A 218 -14.25 -4.20 0.70
N ASN A 219 -15.38 -3.81 1.30
CA ASN A 219 -15.38 -2.77 2.34
C ASN A 219 -14.56 -3.20 3.57
N TYR A 220 -14.66 -4.45 4.02
CA TYR A 220 -13.83 -4.97 5.12
C TYR A 220 -12.33 -4.93 4.77
N PHE A 221 -11.98 -5.37 3.56
CA PHE A 221 -10.61 -5.30 3.04
C PHE A 221 -10.06 -3.86 3.07
N ASN A 222 -10.85 -2.92 2.55
CA ASN A 222 -10.47 -1.50 2.51
C ASN A 222 -10.35 -0.89 3.92
N GLN A 223 -11.20 -1.29 4.86
CA GLN A 223 -11.06 -0.88 6.26
C GLN A 223 -9.75 -1.39 6.89
N LEU A 224 -9.32 -2.62 6.58
CA LEU A 224 -8.04 -3.15 7.05
C LEU A 224 -6.85 -2.39 6.44
N ILE A 225 -6.93 -2.00 5.17
CA ILE A 225 -5.94 -1.09 4.53
C ILE A 225 -5.93 0.30 5.19
N ASN A 226 -7.10 0.87 5.45
CA ASN A 226 -7.23 2.18 6.09
C ASN A 226 -6.74 2.17 7.55
N ARG A 227 -6.64 0.99 8.15
CA ARG A 227 -6.04 0.80 9.48
C ARG A 227 -4.58 0.38 9.42
N SER A 228 -3.99 0.31 8.22
CA SER A 228 -2.61 -0.13 7.97
C SER A 228 -2.29 -1.54 8.49
N MET A 229 -3.31 -2.40 8.56
CA MET A 229 -3.15 -3.82 8.93
C MET A 229 -2.86 -4.71 7.71
N ILE A 230 -3.16 -4.20 6.51
CA ILE A 230 -2.82 -4.82 5.23
C ILE A 230 -2.16 -3.77 4.34
N GLN A 231 -1.05 -4.14 3.71
CA GLN A 231 -0.36 -3.31 2.73
C GLN A 231 -0.75 -3.76 1.31
N PRO A 232 -1.41 -2.91 0.49
CA PRO A 232 -1.70 -3.24 -0.89
C PRO A 232 -0.44 -3.19 -1.76
N ILE A 233 -0.30 -4.17 -2.65
CA ILE A 233 0.71 -4.18 -3.71
C ILE A 233 0.00 -3.84 -5.03
N TYR A 234 0.46 -2.80 -5.72
CA TYR A 234 -0.06 -2.40 -7.01
C TYR A 234 0.88 -2.91 -8.10
N ASP A 235 0.51 -3.98 -8.80
CA ASP A 235 1.24 -4.40 -10.01
C ASP A 235 1.06 -3.33 -11.09
N GLN A 236 2.16 -2.94 -11.74
CA GLN A 236 2.11 -1.99 -12.87
C GLN A 236 1.48 -2.63 -14.12
N ASP A 237 1.37 -3.96 -14.20
CA ASP A 237 0.89 -4.72 -15.37
C ASP A 237 -0.57 -5.19 -15.27
N HIS A 238 -1.25 -4.91 -14.15
CA HIS A 238 -2.69 -5.14 -14.05
C HIS A 238 -3.38 -3.82 -13.76
N GLN A 239 -4.11 -3.34 -14.77
CA GLN A 239 -5.14 -2.31 -14.61
C GLN A 239 -6.21 -2.79 -13.64
N ALA A 240 -5.92 -2.67 -12.35
CA ALA A 240 -6.86 -2.67 -11.25
C ALA A 240 -6.36 -1.59 -10.29
N LYS A 241 -6.77 -0.35 -10.55
CA LYS A 241 -6.67 0.73 -9.58
C LYS A 241 -7.38 0.29 -8.28
N PRO A 242 -6.88 0.69 -7.10
CA PRO A 242 -7.68 0.64 -5.89
C PRO A 242 -8.91 1.53 -6.08
N LEU A 243 -10.10 0.93 -6.05
CA LEU A 243 -11.32 1.65 -5.68
C LEU A 243 -11.28 1.86 -4.16
N THR A 244 -10.35 2.72 -3.70
CA THR A 244 -10.32 3.44 -2.41
C THR A 244 -9.02 4.25 -2.30
N ASN A 245 -8.75 5.08 -3.28
CA ASN A 245 -8.41 6.46 -2.95
C ASN A 245 -9.46 7.28 -3.67
N ILE A 246 -10.30 7.98 -2.92
CA ILE A 246 -10.90 9.21 -3.44
C ILE A 246 -9.73 10.20 -3.56
N MET A 247 -8.86 9.98 -4.55
CA MET A 247 -8.25 11.10 -5.23
C MET A 247 -9.42 11.78 -5.91
N SER A 248 -9.71 13.00 -5.49
CA SER A 248 -10.71 13.83 -6.15
C SER A 248 -10.48 13.77 -7.66
N MET A 249 -11.43 13.18 -8.39
CA MET A 249 -11.45 13.17 -9.85
C MET A 249 -11.55 14.59 -10.42
N SER A 250 -11.80 15.59 -9.57
CA SER A 250 -11.82 17.02 -9.90
C SER A 250 -10.52 17.54 -10.50
N ARG A 251 -9.38 16.84 -10.33
CA ARG A 251 -8.07 17.28 -10.86
C ARG A 251 -7.66 16.58 -12.16
N VAL A 252 -8.44 15.62 -12.66
CA VAL A 252 -8.12 14.86 -13.88
C VAL A 252 -8.33 15.76 -15.10
N ARG A 253 -7.32 15.82 -15.98
CA ARG A 253 -7.33 16.67 -17.19
C ARG A 253 -7.44 15.90 -18.50
N SER A 254 -7.17 14.60 -18.50
CA SER A 254 -7.27 13.76 -19.70
C SER A 254 -7.82 12.39 -19.34
N ILE A 255 -8.76 11.90 -20.13
CA ILE A 255 -9.37 10.57 -20.04
C ILE A 255 -9.44 10.00 -21.45
N THR A 256 -8.92 8.80 -21.64
CA THR A 256 -9.10 7.99 -22.85
C THR A 256 -9.69 6.66 -22.42
N ILE A 257 -10.76 6.23 -23.08
CA ILE A 257 -11.52 5.03 -22.73
C ILE A 257 -11.51 4.07 -23.90
N PHE A 258 -11.18 2.82 -23.61
CA PHE A 258 -11.21 1.73 -24.58
C PHE A 258 -12.54 0.97 -24.47
N PRO A 259 -12.98 0.29 -25.55
CA PRO A 259 -14.36 -0.22 -25.65
C PRO A 259 -14.82 -1.11 -24.48
N PRO A 260 -14.00 -2.04 -23.93
CA PRO A 260 -14.42 -2.88 -22.80
C PRO A 260 -14.60 -2.13 -21.48
N ALA A 261 -14.01 -0.93 -21.35
CA ALA A 261 -13.96 -0.15 -20.11
C ALA A 261 -15.05 0.94 -20.05
N VAL A 262 -15.87 1.07 -21.09
CA VAL A 262 -16.87 2.13 -21.16
C VAL A 262 -17.99 1.95 -20.11
N SER A 263 -18.32 0.71 -19.76
CA SER A 263 -19.37 0.37 -18.79
C SER A 263 -18.99 0.67 -17.33
N ILE A 264 -17.70 0.84 -17.04
CA ILE A 264 -17.17 1.13 -15.70
C ILE A 264 -16.72 2.60 -15.55
N MET A 265 -17.01 3.44 -16.54
CA MET A 265 -16.67 4.86 -16.52
C MET A 265 -17.44 5.60 -15.40
N PRO A 266 -16.75 6.40 -14.55
CA PRO A 266 -17.42 7.30 -13.60
C PRO A 266 -18.23 8.38 -14.31
N SER A 267 -19.20 8.96 -13.61
CA SER A 267 -20.04 10.02 -14.20
C SER A 267 -19.20 11.27 -14.54
N LEU A 268 -19.47 11.88 -15.69
CA LEU A 268 -18.74 13.05 -16.17
C LEU A 268 -18.70 14.25 -15.20
N PRO A 269 -19.76 14.54 -14.42
CA PRO A 269 -19.72 15.63 -13.44
C PRO A 269 -18.62 15.50 -12.37
N MET A 270 -18.00 14.32 -12.21
CA MET A 270 -16.89 14.13 -11.28
C MET A 270 -15.57 14.76 -11.75
N PHE A 271 -15.48 15.22 -13.01
CA PHE A 271 -14.26 15.74 -13.61
C PHE A 271 -14.32 17.25 -13.85
N GLU A 272 -14.12 18.05 -12.78
CA GLU A 272 -14.22 19.52 -12.84
C GLU A 272 -13.26 20.16 -13.86
N VAL A 273 -12.02 19.66 -13.99
CA VAL A 273 -10.99 20.27 -14.85
C VAL A 273 -10.61 19.46 -16.09
N LEU A 274 -11.50 18.56 -16.55
CA LEU A 274 -11.22 17.71 -17.71
C LEU A 274 -11.02 18.55 -18.97
N ARG A 275 -9.94 18.30 -19.70
CA ARG A 275 -9.59 18.98 -20.96
C ARG A 275 -9.62 18.06 -22.16
N VAL A 276 -9.38 16.77 -21.97
CA VAL A 276 -9.34 15.78 -23.05
C VAL A 276 -10.22 14.62 -22.61
N LEU A 277 -11.23 14.29 -23.41
CA LEU A 277 -12.04 13.10 -23.26
C LEU A 277 -12.03 12.37 -24.59
N ASP A 278 -11.48 11.18 -24.64
CA ASP A 278 -11.40 10.36 -25.84
C ASP A 278 -12.17 9.07 -25.62
N LEU A 279 -13.27 8.93 -26.35
CA LEU A 279 -14.16 7.77 -26.38
C LEU A 279 -14.15 7.13 -27.76
N SER A 280 -13.11 7.38 -28.57
CA SER A 280 -12.97 6.77 -29.88
C SER A 280 -13.03 5.24 -29.75
N ASP A 281 -13.68 4.60 -30.73
CA ASP A 281 -13.90 3.16 -30.81
C ASP A 281 -14.88 2.58 -29.76
N CYS A 282 -15.41 3.39 -28.83
CA CYS A 282 -16.42 2.94 -27.88
C CYS A 282 -17.81 2.86 -28.53
N ASN A 283 -18.48 1.71 -28.42
CA ASN A 283 -19.86 1.56 -28.90
C ASN A 283 -20.84 2.30 -27.97
N LEU A 284 -21.32 3.47 -28.41
CA LEU A 284 -22.28 4.32 -27.70
C LEU A 284 -23.75 4.07 -28.13
N GLY A 285 -23.98 3.06 -28.98
CA GLY A 285 -25.26 2.75 -29.61
C GLY A 285 -26.31 2.06 -28.71
N LYS A 286 -27.58 2.15 -29.14
CA LYS A 286 -28.86 1.89 -28.42
C LYS A 286 -29.13 0.45 -27.96
N SER A 287 -28.24 -0.18 -27.19
CA SER A 287 -28.55 -1.43 -26.46
C SER A 287 -28.89 -1.12 -24.99
N SER A 288 -30.09 -1.51 -24.59
CA SER A 288 -30.88 -1.02 -23.47
C SER A 288 -30.49 -1.54 -22.07
N SER A 289 -29.22 -1.45 -21.68
CA SER A 289 -28.84 -1.70 -20.27
C SER A 289 -27.67 -0.90 -19.70
N LEU A 290 -26.92 -0.15 -20.52
CA LEU A 290 -25.79 0.66 -20.03
C LEU A 290 -25.70 1.98 -20.82
N GLN A 291 -26.59 2.93 -20.52
CA GLN A 291 -26.42 4.29 -21.03
C GLN A 291 -25.21 4.95 -20.35
N LEU A 292 -24.11 5.15 -21.08
CA LEU A 292 -23.22 6.25 -20.76
C LEU A 292 -24.00 7.54 -20.95
N ASN A 293 -24.38 8.15 -19.84
CA ASN A 293 -25.13 9.38 -19.87
C ASN A 293 -24.20 10.56 -20.22
N LEU A 294 -23.95 10.76 -21.53
CA LEU A 294 -23.19 11.89 -22.06
C LEU A 294 -23.85 13.25 -21.82
N LYS A 295 -25.04 13.32 -21.18
CA LYS A 295 -25.65 14.58 -20.73
C LYS A 295 -24.72 15.40 -19.82
N GLY A 296 -23.73 14.75 -19.20
CA GLY A 296 -22.71 15.41 -18.38
C GLY A 296 -21.62 16.16 -19.16
N VAL A 297 -21.45 15.92 -20.47
CA VAL A 297 -20.37 16.56 -21.27
C VAL A 297 -20.49 18.09 -21.24
N GLY A 298 -21.72 18.62 -21.26
CA GLY A 298 -21.97 20.06 -21.19
C GLY A 298 -21.51 20.73 -19.89
N HIS A 299 -21.26 19.96 -18.82
CA HIS A 299 -20.75 20.48 -17.54
C HIS A 299 -19.21 20.53 -17.50
N LEU A 300 -18.52 19.98 -18.50
CA LEU A 300 -17.06 19.98 -18.59
C LEU A 300 -16.55 21.28 -19.22
N ILE A 301 -16.65 22.40 -18.49
CA ILE A 301 -16.32 23.75 -18.96
C ILE A 301 -14.86 23.93 -19.41
N HIS A 302 -13.98 22.99 -19.05
CA HIS A 302 -12.56 23.01 -19.40
C HIS A 302 -12.21 22.09 -20.58
N LEU A 303 -13.19 21.36 -21.14
CA LEU A 303 -12.97 20.40 -22.23
C LEU A 303 -12.49 21.13 -23.49
N ARG A 304 -11.39 20.65 -24.06
CA ARG A 304 -10.74 21.18 -25.28
C ARG A 304 -10.70 20.16 -26.41
N TYR A 305 -10.77 18.88 -26.07
CA TYR A 305 -10.74 17.78 -27.02
C TYR A 305 -11.76 16.72 -26.63
N LEU A 306 -12.59 16.33 -27.59
CA LEU A 306 -13.57 15.26 -27.47
C LEU A 306 -13.39 14.30 -28.66
N GLY A 307 -12.86 13.11 -28.42
CA GLY A 307 -12.71 12.05 -29.42
C GLY A 307 -13.93 11.14 -29.44
N LEU A 308 -14.56 10.97 -30.60
CA LEU A 308 -15.80 10.17 -30.80
C LEU A 308 -15.75 9.34 -32.10
N SER A 309 -14.60 9.14 -32.73
CA SER A 309 -14.56 8.41 -34.01
C SER A 309 -14.93 6.93 -33.84
N GLU A 310 -15.64 6.38 -34.84
CA GLU A 310 -16.24 5.01 -34.85
C GLU A 310 -17.28 4.72 -33.77
N SER A 311 -17.80 5.74 -33.08
CA SER A 311 -18.99 5.57 -32.27
C SER A 311 -20.24 5.74 -33.14
N ASP A 312 -21.09 4.70 -33.21
CA ASP A 312 -22.40 4.77 -33.88
C ASP A 312 -23.33 5.74 -33.14
N ILE A 313 -23.12 7.04 -33.38
CA ILE A 313 -23.95 8.13 -32.89
C ILE A 313 -25.05 8.36 -33.94
N HIS A 314 -26.26 7.88 -33.65
CA HIS A 314 -27.50 8.27 -34.34
C HIS A 314 -28.35 9.19 -33.47
#